data_AF-D7UX27-F1
#
_entry.id   AF-D7UX27-F1
#
_cell.length_a   1.000
_cell.length_b   1.000
_cell.length_c   1.000
_cell.angle_alpha   90.00
_cell.angle_beta   90.00
_cell.angle_gamma   90.00
#
_symmetry.space_group_name_H-M   'P 1'
#
loop_
_entity.id
_entity.type
_entity.pdbx_description
1 polymer ?
#
loop_
_entity_poly.entity_id
_entity_poly.type
_entity_poly.pdbx_seq_one_letter_code
_entity_poly.pdbx_strand_id
1 'polypeptide(L)'
;MIRKVTDLNNTERLQALSSFLKEKRNAISPEQLGISTGGRRRVQGLRREEVALLAGLSISWYTRFEQGKDITLSLDAINAIARVLHLNQDEKNYLLSLAYRYQLAEEDVPISRKKPNEAIHQIISAMPNFPILVTDRHLQIVDWNELATKVFLDFNQLAGKDRNLIKILFTREEIRRLAINWEEFVNEFMALFRAYYGRFSGDTWYSTFINEMTTTSPRFTAFWNAMQVANDPEIILLFRHSKVGKLNFKLTSLQTTSLLNEYRINIFIPETNSIEKVVRLQ
;
A
#
# COMPACT_ATOMS: atom_id res chain seq x y z
N MET A 1 28.98 10.54 -0.94
CA MET A 1 27.87 9.92 -0.18
C MET A 1 26.68 9.54 -1.06
N ILE A 2 26.38 10.28 -2.13
CA ILE A 2 25.21 10.11 -3.02
C ILE A 2 25.19 8.76 -3.78
N ARG A 3 26.32 8.28 -4.29
CA ARG A 3 26.41 7.03 -5.08
C ARG A 3 25.92 5.78 -4.31
N LYS A 4 26.22 5.70 -3.00
CA LYS A 4 25.91 4.55 -2.15
C LYS A 4 24.41 4.44 -1.83
N VAL A 5 23.71 5.57 -1.70
CA VAL A 5 22.27 5.62 -1.38
C VAL A 5 21.44 5.24 -2.60
N THR A 6 21.83 5.71 -3.79
CA THR A 6 21.19 5.32 -5.05
C THR A 6 21.30 3.82 -5.32
N ASP A 7 22.42 3.20 -4.96
CA ASP A 7 22.64 1.75 -5.10
C ASP A 7 21.80 0.91 -4.10
N LEU A 8 21.61 1.41 -2.87
CA LEU A 8 20.77 0.77 -1.85
C LEU A 8 19.28 0.75 -2.24
N ASN A 9 18.74 1.91 -2.65
CA ASN A 9 17.35 2.01 -3.10
C ASN A 9 17.10 1.14 -4.34
N ASN A 10 18.10 1.04 -5.21
CA ASN A 10 18.00 0.19 -6.39
C ASN A 10 17.93 -1.30 -6.02
N THR A 11 18.72 -1.73 -5.04
CA THR A 11 18.73 -3.11 -4.55
C THR A 11 17.42 -3.49 -3.89
N GLU A 12 16.89 -2.64 -3.01
CA GLU A 12 15.62 -2.89 -2.31
C GLU A 12 14.43 -2.93 -3.28
N ARG A 13 14.40 -2.01 -4.25
CA ARG A 13 13.40 -2.03 -5.34
C ARG A 13 13.46 -3.32 -6.14
N LEU A 14 14.66 -3.77 -6.54
CA LEU A 14 14.84 -5.00 -7.30
C LEU A 14 14.46 -6.24 -6.48
N GLN A 15 14.70 -6.22 -5.17
CA GLN A 15 14.25 -7.26 -4.26
C GLN A 15 12.72 -7.28 -4.12
N ALA A 16 12.07 -6.11 -4.06
CA ALA A 16 10.62 -6.01 -4.07
C ALA A 16 10.01 -6.55 -5.38
N LEU A 17 10.61 -6.22 -6.52
CA LEU A 17 10.22 -6.75 -7.84
C LEU A 17 10.31 -8.28 -7.87
N SER A 18 11.45 -8.80 -7.41
CA SER A 18 11.71 -10.24 -7.34
C SER A 18 10.68 -10.96 -6.47
N SER A 19 10.44 -10.43 -5.29
CA SER A 19 9.51 -11.01 -4.33
C SER A 19 8.07 -10.94 -4.85
N PHE A 20 7.69 -9.84 -5.51
CA PHE A 20 6.35 -9.65 -6.08
C PHE A 20 6.08 -10.64 -7.23
N LEU A 21 7.01 -10.76 -8.18
CA LEU A 21 6.89 -11.72 -9.29
C LEU A 21 6.87 -13.16 -8.80
N LYS A 22 7.70 -13.50 -7.82
CA LYS A 22 7.73 -14.84 -7.23
C LYS A 22 6.39 -15.19 -6.58
N GLU A 23 5.81 -14.25 -5.82
CA GLU A 23 4.52 -14.46 -5.16
C GLU A 23 3.39 -14.63 -6.19
N LYS A 24 3.30 -13.73 -7.18
CA LYS A 24 2.30 -13.82 -8.25
C LYS A 24 2.42 -15.09 -9.08
N ARG A 25 3.64 -15.52 -9.39
CA ARG A 25 3.89 -16.79 -10.08
C ARG A 25 3.45 -18.00 -9.25
N ASN A 26 3.71 -17.97 -7.94
CA ASN A 26 3.34 -19.07 -7.05
C ASN A 26 1.82 -19.16 -6.81
N ALA A 27 1.10 -18.04 -6.90
CA ALA A 27 -0.35 -17.99 -6.69
C ALA A 27 -1.19 -18.57 -7.84
N ILE A 28 -0.63 -18.70 -9.06
CA ILE A 28 -1.37 -19.17 -10.23
C ILE A 28 -1.25 -20.68 -10.36
N SER A 29 -2.42 -21.34 -10.42
CA SER A 29 -2.50 -22.77 -10.69
C SER A 29 -2.20 -23.03 -12.18
N PRO A 30 -1.27 -23.94 -12.51
CA PRO A 30 -0.96 -24.29 -13.89
C PRO A 30 -2.18 -24.75 -14.70
N GLU A 31 -3.11 -25.43 -14.05
CA GLU A 31 -4.35 -25.94 -14.64
C GLU A 31 -5.26 -24.82 -15.15
N GLN A 32 -5.26 -23.65 -14.50
CA GLN A 32 -5.98 -22.45 -14.96
C GLN A 32 -5.52 -21.98 -16.34
N LEU A 33 -4.29 -22.33 -16.73
CA LEU A 33 -3.69 -21.98 -18.03
C LEU A 33 -3.63 -23.19 -18.98
N GLY A 34 -4.40 -24.25 -18.69
CA GLY A 34 -4.45 -25.45 -19.52
C GLY A 34 -3.17 -26.30 -19.46
N ILE A 35 -2.27 -26.05 -18.50
CA ILE A 35 -1.04 -26.83 -18.36
C ILE A 35 -1.37 -28.11 -17.59
N SER A 36 -1.20 -29.25 -18.26
CA SER A 36 -1.34 -30.56 -17.63
C SER A 36 -0.20 -30.79 -16.64
N THR A 37 -0.53 -30.99 -15.37
CA THR A 37 0.46 -31.26 -14.32
C THR A 37 0.80 -32.75 -14.26
N GLY A 38 1.81 -33.17 -15.04
CA GLY A 38 2.35 -34.53 -14.95
C GLY A 38 3.39 -34.70 -13.82
N GLY A 39 3.28 -35.76 -13.03
CA GLY A 39 4.33 -36.22 -12.09
C GLY A 39 4.50 -35.40 -10.79
N ARG A 40 5.56 -35.73 -10.03
CA ARG A 40 5.86 -35.15 -8.69
C ARG A 40 6.42 -33.72 -8.83
N ARG A 41 5.56 -32.71 -8.71
CA ARG A 41 5.88 -31.28 -8.86
C ARG A 41 6.47 -30.71 -7.56
N ARG A 42 7.54 -29.90 -7.66
CA ARG A 42 8.18 -29.23 -6.50
C ARG A 42 7.56 -27.88 -6.12
N VAL A 43 6.84 -27.22 -7.02
CA VAL A 43 6.25 -25.89 -6.81
C VAL A 43 4.76 -25.96 -7.14
N GLN A 44 3.90 -25.45 -6.25
CA GLN A 44 2.44 -25.50 -6.45
C GLN A 44 1.98 -24.61 -7.62
N GLY A 45 2.56 -23.42 -7.76
CA GLY A 45 2.26 -22.52 -8.88
C GLY A 45 3.05 -22.78 -10.15
N LEU A 46 3.07 -21.78 -11.03
CA LEU A 46 3.79 -21.81 -12.29
C LEU A 46 5.32 -21.91 -12.08
N ARG A 47 6.00 -22.62 -12.96
CA ARG A 47 7.46 -22.64 -13.07
C ARG A 47 7.94 -21.47 -13.92
N ARG A 48 9.20 -21.09 -13.77
CA ARG A 48 9.82 -20.04 -14.59
C ARG A 48 9.77 -20.36 -16.08
N GLU A 49 9.99 -21.63 -16.42
CA GLU A 49 9.90 -22.14 -17.80
C GLU A 49 8.51 -21.97 -18.40
N GLU A 50 7.45 -22.21 -17.61
CA GLU A 50 6.06 -22.08 -18.05
C GLU A 50 5.68 -20.61 -18.26
N VAL A 51 6.07 -19.71 -17.35
CA VAL A 51 5.82 -18.27 -17.52
C VAL A 51 6.56 -17.75 -18.76
N ALA A 52 7.83 -18.12 -18.92
CA ALA A 52 8.62 -17.69 -20.08
C ALA A 52 7.99 -18.17 -21.39
N LEU A 53 7.58 -19.44 -21.46
CA LEU A 53 6.92 -20.02 -22.61
C LEU A 53 5.61 -19.28 -22.96
N LEU A 54 4.72 -19.11 -21.99
CA LEU A 54 3.43 -18.44 -22.20
C LEU A 54 3.58 -16.95 -22.53
N ALA A 55 4.64 -16.31 -22.05
CA ALA A 55 4.95 -14.92 -22.35
C ALA A 55 5.69 -14.73 -23.68
N GLY A 56 6.12 -15.81 -24.35
CA GLY A 56 6.95 -15.74 -25.56
C GLY A 56 8.37 -15.20 -25.29
N LEU A 57 8.90 -15.43 -24.09
CA LEU A 57 10.20 -14.95 -23.63
C LEU A 57 11.18 -16.12 -23.44
N SER A 58 12.49 -15.83 -23.44
CA SER A 58 13.47 -16.85 -23.09
C SER A 58 13.46 -17.12 -21.58
N ILE A 59 13.62 -18.39 -21.20
CA ILE A 59 13.70 -18.80 -19.78
C ILE A 59 14.82 -18.08 -19.03
N SER A 60 15.96 -17.87 -19.70
CA SER A 60 17.11 -17.16 -19.14
C SER A 60 16.77 -15.70 -18.84
N TRP A 61 16.10 -15.03 -19.78
CA TRP A 61 15.65 -13.65 -19.59
C TRP A 61 14.65 -13.54 -18.43
N TYR A 62 13.60 -14.38 -18.41
CA TYR A 62 12.60 -14.33 -17.33
C TYR A 62 13.21 -14.66 -15.96
N THR A 63 14.14 -15.62 -15.90
CA THR A 63 14.83 -15.95 -14.64
C THR A 63 15.63 -14.78 -14.12
N ARG A 64 16.34 -14.04 -14.98
CA ARG A 64 17.07 -12.84 -14.58
C ARG A 64 16.12 -11.71 -14.15
N PHE A 65 15.01 -11.54 -14.86
CA PHE A 65 13.99 -10.55 -14.52
C PHE A 65 13.36 -10.83 -13.15
N GLU A 66 12.88 -12.06 -12.91
CA GLU A 66 12.33 -12.47 -11.61
C GLU A 66 13.39 -12.38 -10.50
N GLN A 67 14.68 -12.56 -10.79
CA GLN A 67 15.75 -12.37 -9.80
C GLN A 67 16.05 -10.90 -9.49
N GLY A 68 15.39 -9.94 -10.14
CA GLY A 68 15.71 -8.52 -9.99
C GLY A 68 17.11 -8.19 -10.49
N LYS A 69 17.62 -8.88 -11.52
CA LYS A 69 18.90 -8.52 -12.13
C LYS A 69 18.70 -7.41 -13.15
N ASP A 70 19.72 -6.57 -13.31
CA ASP A 70 19.71 -5.55 -14.34
C ASP A 70 19.70 -6.20 -15.73
N ILE A 71 18.66 -5.88 -16.49
CA ILE A 71 18.39 -6.37 -17.84
C ILE A 71 17.71 -5.27 -18.65
N THR A 72 17.87 -5.30 -19.97
CA THR A 72 17.11 -4.42 -20.86
C THR A 72 15.62 -4.78 -20.80
N LEU A 73 14.80 -3.81 -20.42
CA LEU A 73 13.36 -3.98 -20.24
C LEU A 73 12.60 -3.52 -21.49
N SER A 74 11.80 -4.43 -22.06
CA SER A 74 10.79 -4.08 -23.06
C SER A 74 9.42 -3.99 -22.42
N LEU A 75 8.65 -2.94 -22.78
CA LEU A 75 7.30 -2.75 -22.29
C LEU A 75 6.40 -3.92 -22.71
N ASP A 76 6.65 -4.47 -23.91
CA ASP A 76 5.96 -5.65 -24.42
C ASP A 76 6.24 -6.89 -23.59
N ALA A 77 7.49 -7.07 -23.15
CA ALA A 77 7.87 -8.19 -22.27
C ALA A 77 7.15 -8.08 -20.92
N ILE A 78 7.09 -6.88 -20.33
CA ILE A 78 6.40 -6.65 -19.06
C ILE A 78 4.89 -6.83 -19.23
N ASN A 79 4.30 -6.35 -20.32
CA ASN A 79 2.88 -6.57 -20.64
C ASN A 79 2.55 -8.05 -20.81
N ALA A 80 3.41 -8.82 -21.49
CA ALA A 80 3.24 -10.25 -21.66
C ALA A 80 3.28 -11.00 -20.31
N ILE A 81 4.23 -10.63 -19.44
CA ILE A 81 4.33 -11.19 -18.07
C ILE A 81 3.10 -10.82 -17.24
N ALA A 82 2.66 -9.57 -17.28
CA ALA A 82 1.48 -9.12 -16.55
C ALA A 82 0.23 -9.90 -16.97
N ARG A 83 0.09 -10.18 -18.27
CA ARG A 83 -0.99 -11.02 -18.80
C ARG A 83 -0.89 -12.46 -18.33
N VAL A 84 0.27 -13.10 -18.44
CA VAL A 84 0.45 -14.50 -17.98
C VAL A 84 0.23 -14.64 -16.48
N LEU A 85 0.65 -13.62 -15.71
CA LEU A 85 0.50 -13.60 -14.26
C LEU A 85 -0.88 -13.09 -13.79
N HIS A 86 -1.83 -12.89 -14.70
CA HIS A 86 -3.17 -12.35 -14.42
C HIS A 86 -3.14 -11.11 -13.51
N LEU A 87 -2.14 -10.24 -13.70
CA LEU A 87 -2.02 -9.03 -12.89
C LEU A 87 -3.17 -8.08 -13.20
N ASN A 88 -3.81 -7.56 -12.15
CA ASN A 88 -4.76 -6.48 -12.30
C ASN A 88 -4.05 -5.17 -12.72
N GLN A 89 -4.83 -4.12 -13.00
CA GLN A 89 -4.26 -2.86 -13.47
C GLN A 89 -3.30 -2.20 -12.47
N ASP A 90 -3.60 -2.26 -11.17
CA ASP A 90 -2.76 -1.68 -10.11
C ASP A 90 -1.46 -2.45 -9.91
N GLU A 91 -1.55 -3.78 -9.94
CA GLU A 91 -0.42 -4.70 -9.89
C GLU A 91 0.51 -4.55 -11.10
N LYS A 92 -0.07 -4.35 -12.29
CA LYS A 92 0.69 -4.03 -13.50
C LYS A 92 1.40 -2.68 -13.37
N ASN A 93 0.70 -1.65 -12.87
CA ASN A 93 1.29 -0.33 -12.64
C ASN A 93 2.44 -0.40 -11.63
N TYR A 94 2.26 -1.18 -10.56
CA TYR A 94 3.30 -1.45 -9.55
C TYR A 94 4.49 -2.20 -10.14
N LEU A 95 4.26 -3.24 -10.95
CA LEU A 95 5.33 -3.94 -11.65
C LEU A 95 6.10 -2.98 -12.57
N LEU A 96 5.41 -2.12 -13.32
CA LEU A 96 6.04 -1.12 -14.19
C LEU A 96 6.83 -0.08 -13.39
N SER A 97 6.29 0.40 -12.27
CA SER A 97 6.96 1.40 -11.42
C SER A 97 8.23 0.84 -10.79
N LEU A 98 8.17 -0.42 -10.34
CA LEU A 98 9.34 -1.15 -9.91
C LEU A 98 10.28 -1.33 -11.09
N ALA A 99 9.86 -1.88 -12.23
CA ALA A 99 10.75 -2.24 -13.34
C ALA A 99 11.49 -1.03 -13.95
N TYR A 100 10.77 0.03 -14.31
CA TYR A 100 11.33 1.16 -15.05
C TYR A 100 11.94 2.26 -14.21
N ARG A 101 11.93 2.12 -12.86
CA ARG A 101 12.30 3.20 -11.93
C ARG A 101 11.55 4.47 -12.33
N TYR A 102 10.27 4.56 -11.95
CA TYR A 102 9.41 5.70 -12.32
C TYR A 102 10.20 7.01 -12.16
N GLN A 103 10.48 7.65 -13.29
CA GLN A 103 11.52 8.67 -13.47
C GLN A 103 11.06 10.03 -12.93
N LEU A 104 10.20 10.04 -11.90
CA LEU A 104 9.90 11.19 -11.06
C LEU A 104 10.94 11.32 -9.94
N ALA A 105 12.21 11.01 -10.25
CA ALA A 105 13.30 11.70 -9.60
C ALA A 105 13.37 13.12 -10.20
N GLU A 106 12.31 13.90 -10.02
CA GLU A 106 12.52 15.33 -9.88
C GLU A 106 13.43 15.46 -8.66
N GLU A 107 14.67 15.83 -8.95
CA GLU A 107 15.76 16.18 -8.03
C GLU A 107 15.25 16.48 -6.63
N ASP A 108 15.63 15.67 -5.63
CA ASP A 108 15.67 16.00 -4.19
C ASP A 108 14.77 17.18 -3.77
N VAL A 109 13.50 17.23 -4.19
CA VAL A 109 12.62 18.31 -3.77
C VAL A 109 12.41 17.99 -2.32
N PRO A 110 12.92 18.83 -1.39
CA PRO A 110 12.83 18.51 0.02
C PRO A 110 11.35 18.35 0.28
N ILE A 111 10.92 17.12 0.63
CA ILE A 111 9.52 16.83 0.94
C ILE A 111 9.21 17.80 2.06
N SER A 112 8.52 18.86 1.69
CA SER A 112 8.16 19.83 2.66
C SER A 112 7.06 19.12 3.41
N ARG A 113 7.35 18.67 4.63
CA ARG A 113 6.37 18.30 5.66
C ARG A 113 5.53 19.53 6.05
N LYS A 114 5.24 20.39 5.08
CA LYS A 114 4.26 21.44 5.14
C LYS A 114 2.97 20.75 5.48
N LYS A 115 2.33 21.27 6.52
CA LYS A 115 0.93 21.00 6.76
C LYS A 115 0.17 21.21 5.44
N PRO A 116 -0.90 20.44 5.19
CA PRO A 116 -1.77 20.72 4.07
C PRO A 116 -2.15 22.21 4.08
N ASN A 117 -2.40 22.76 2.89
CA ASN A 117 -2.76 24.17 2.79
C ASN A 117 -4.02 24.46 3.61
N GLU A 118 -4.20 25.73 4.01
CA GLU A 118 -5.32 26.13 4.85
C GLU A 118 -6.69 25.75 4.25
N ALA A 119 -6.79 25.74 2.92
CA ALA A 119 -7.99 25.31 2.21
C ALA A 119 -8.40 23.86 2.54
N ILE A 120 -7.45 22.91 2.61
CA ILE A 120 -7.77 21.52 3.01
C ILE A 120 -8.31 21.49 4.44
N HIS A 121 -7.72 22.24 5.36
CA HIS A 121 -8.20 22.33 6.75
C HIS A 121 -9.62 22.90 6.82
N GLN A 122 -9.91 23.95 6.04
CA GLN A 122 -11.25 24.54 5.94
C GLN A 122 -12.26 23.53 5.37
N ILE A 123 -11.89 22.76 4.34
CA ILE A 123 -12.73 21.72 3.74
C ILE A 123 -13.10 20.65 4.78
N ILE A 124 -12.12 20.09 5.48
CA ILE A 124 -12.41 19.01 6.45
C ILE A 124 -13.19 19.53 7.67
N SER A 125 -12.99 20.80 8.04
CA SER A 125 -13.75 21.46 9.13
C SER A 125 -15.21 21.71 8.72
N ALA A 126 -15.47 21.97 7.44
CA ALA A 126 -16.83 22.13 6.91
C ALA A 126 -17.63 20.82 6.81
N MET A 127 -17.00 19.67 7.08
CA MET A 127 -17.63 18.34 7.07
C MET A 127 -17.60 17.70 8.46
N PRO A 128 -18.26 18.28 9.49
CA PRO A 128 -18.15 17.83 10.87
C PRO A 128 -18.84 16.48 11.14
N ASN A 129 -19.72 16.03 10.23
CA ASN A 129 -20.52 14.80 10.39
C ASN A 129 -19.80 13.52 9.99
N PHE A 130 -18.61 13.64 9.42
CA PHE A 130 -17.80 12.51 8.98
C PHE A 130 -16.44 12.57 9.67
N PRO A 131 -15.95 11.49 10.29
CA PRO A 131 -14.55 11.44 10.69
C PRO A 131 -13.66 11.60 9.44
N ILE A 132 -12.67 12.47 9.49
CA ILE A 132 -11.77 12.72 8.34
C ILE A 132 -10.32 12.73 8.80
N LEU A 133 -9.47 12.01 8.06
CA LEU A 133 -8.01 12.04 8.18
C LEU A 133 -7.38 12.49 6.86
N VAL A 134 -6.42 13.40 6.91
CA VAL A 134 -5.60 13.78 5.75
C VAL A 134 -4.25 13.11 5.88
N THR A 135 -3.85 12.38 4.85
CA THR A 135 -2.55 11.70 4.80
C THR A 135 -1.70 12.18 3.62
N ASP A 136 -0.39 12.20 3.79
CA ASP A 136 0.54 12.37 2.66
C ASP A 136 0.84 11.03 1.96
N ARG A 137 1.75 11.04 0.99
CA ARG A 137 2.19 9.84 0.25
C ARG A 137 2.76 8.74 1.16
N HIS A 138 3.35 9.10 2.30
CA HIS A 138 3.92 8.17 3.27
C HIS A 138 2.85 7.59 4.21
N LEU A 139 1.59 7.98 4.03
CA LEU A 139 0.50 7.73 4.97
C LEU A 139 0.76 8.36 6.35
N GLN A 140 1.57 9.44 6.42
CA GLN A 140 1.63 10.27 7.61
C GLN A 140 0.33 11.04 7.74
N ILE A 141 -0.27 11.02 8.92
CA ILE A 141 -1.46 11.80 9.25
C ILE A 141 -1.01 13.25 9.47
N VAL A 142 -1.38 14.12 8.53
CA VAL A 142 -0.93 15.52 8.48
C VAL A 142 -2.01 16.52 8.92
N ASP A 143 -3.28 16.12 8.89
CA ASP A 143 -4.42 16.90 9.39
C ASP A 143 -5.62 15.97 9.66
N TRP A 144 -6.59 16.42 10.45
CA TRP A 144 -7.80 15.67 10.81
C TRP A 144 -8.86 16.60 11.41
N ASN A 145 -10.13 16.20 11.37
CA ASN A 145 -11.20 16.94 12.04
C ASN A 145 -11.45 16.42 13.47
N GLU A 146 -12.19 17.20 14.27
CA GLU A 146 -12.47 16.86 15.67
C GLU A 146 -13.17 15.50 15.82
N LEU A 147 -14.11 15.18 14.93
CA LEU A 147 -14.82 13.90 15.01
C LEU A 147 -13.89 12.69 14.83
N ALA A 148 -12.82 12.82 14.03
CA ALA A 148 -11.81 11.77 13.91
C ALA A 148 -11.09 11.48 15.23
N THR A 149 -10.83 12.50 16.07
CA THR A 149 -10.19 12.26 17.37
C THR A 149 -11.11 11.51 18.33
N LYS A 150 -12.42 11.76 18.22
CA LYS A 150 -13.45 11.11 19.05
C LYS A 150 -13.73 9.68 18.62
N VAL A 151 -13.58 9.35 17.34
CA VAL A 151 -13.82 7.99 16.80
C VAL A 151 -12.59 7.10 16.91
N PHE A 152 -11.39 7.60 16.58
CA PHE A 152 -10.19 6.78 16.46
C PHE A 152 -9.29 6.92 17.69
N LEU A 153 -8.57 8.05 17.77
CA LEU A 153 -7.63 8.38 18.82
C LEU A 153 -7.29 9.87 18.76
N ASP A 154 -6.80 10.43 19.87
CA ASP A 154 -6.30 11.80 19.86
C ASP A 154 -4.90 11.88 19.24
N PHE A 155 -4.85 12.24 17.96
CA PHE A 155 -3.60 12.36 17.20
C PHE A 155 -2.69 13.49 17.71
N ASN A 156 -3.16 14.43 18.52
CA ASN A 156 -2.30 15.45 19.13
C ASN A 156 -1.35 14.86 20.19
N GLN A 157 -1.72 13.73 20.79
CA GLN A 157 -0.90 13.06 21.81
C GLN A 157 0.22 12.20 21.22
N LEU A 158 0.23 12.06 19.89
CA LEU A 158 1.26 11.32 19.18
C LEU A 158 2.38 12.24 18.70
N ALA A 159 3.63 11.85 18.96
CA ALA A 159 4.78 12.51 18.36
C ALA A 159 4.68 12.44 16.82
N GLY A 160 5.11 13.50 16.12
CA GLY A 160 4.92 13.62 14.67
C GLY A 160 5.43 12.43 13.85
N LYS A 161 6.53 11.80 14.26
CA LYS A 161 7.08 10.59 13.61
C LYS A 161 6.25 9.32 13.82
N ASP A 162 5.45 9.28 14.88
CA ASP A 162 4.60 8.15 15.25
C ASP A 162 3.16 8.33 14.74
N ARG A 163 2.85 9.47 14.11
CA ARG A 163 1.58 9.75 13.42
C ARG A 163 1.56 9.20 11.99
N ASN A 164 2.05 7.98 11.83
CA ASN A 164 1.91 7.25 10.58
C ASN A 164 0.74 6.28 10.68
N LEU A 165 -0.18 6.30 9.73
CA LEU A 165 -1.38 5.47 9.75
C LEU A 165 -1.02 3.97 9.85
N ILE A 166 -0.08 3.49 9.04
CA ILE A 166 0.37 2.10 9.07
C ILE A 166 1.00 1.78 10.43
N LYS A 167 1.88 2.64 10.94
CA LYS A 167 2.48 2.44 12.27
C LYS A 167 1.43 2.34 13.37
N ILE A 168 0.44 3.25 13.36
CA ILE A 168 -0.67 3.26 14.32
C ILE A 168 -1.45 1.94 14.27
N LEU A 169 -1.80 1.45 13.08
CA LEU A 169 -2.56 0.20 12.91
C LEU A 169 -1.89 -1.02 13.56
N PHE A 170 -0.54 -1.07 13.55
CA PHE A 170 0.23 -2.19 14.09
C PHE A 170 0.74 -1.98 15.52
N THR A 171 0.86 -0.74 16.01
CA THR A 171 1.49 -0.46 17.32
C THR A 171 0.53 0.04 18.39
N ARG A 172 -0.64 0.57 18.01
CA ARG A 172 -1.61 1.12 18.97
C ARG A 172 -2.67 0.08 19.30
N GLU A 173 -2.66 -0.38 20.54
CA GLU A 173 -3.58 -1.41 20.99
C GLU A 173 -5.03 -0.91 21.08
N GLU A 174 -5.20 0.40 21.29
CA GLU A 174 -6.49 1.07 21.33
C GLU A 174 -7.26 0.87 20.03
N ILE A 175 -6.59 1.03 18.89
CA ILE A 175 -7.18 0.82 17.56
C ILE A 175 -7.49 -0.65 17.33
N ARG A 176 -6.60 -1.55 17.78
CA ARG A 176 -6.83 -2.99 17.68
C ARG A 176 -8.04 -3.45 18.51
N ARG A 177 -8.26 -2.87 19.70
CA ARG A 177 -9.41 -3.18 20.56
C ARG A 177 -10.71 -2.59 20.02
N LEU A 178 -10.64 -1.45 19.34
CA LEU A 178 -11.77 -0.82 18.65
C LEU A 178 -12.22 -1.64 17.44
N ALA A 179 -11.28 -2.24 16.71
CA ALA A 179 -11.51 -2.90 15.42
C ALA A 179 -12.01 -4.35 15.52
N ILE A 180 -13.22 -4.60 15.01
CA ILE A 180 -13.82 -5.94 14.89
C ILE A 180 -13.22 -6.69 13.70
N ASN A 181 -13.12 -6.05 12.54
CA ASN A 181 -12.59 -6.65 11.31
C ASN A 181 -11.17 -6.15 10.99
N TRP A 182 -10.33 -6.02 12.03
CA TRP A 182 -8.99 -5.44 11.94
C TRP A 182 -8.15 -6.02 10.80
N GLU A 183 -8.14 -7.34 10.64
CA GLU A 183 -7.31 -7.99 9.62
C GLU A 183 -7.74 -7.63 8.20
N GLU A 184 -9.05 -7.50 7.96
CA GLU A 184 -9.60 -7.17 6.64
C GLU A 184 -9.15 -5.77 6.21
N PHE A 185 -9.48 -4.73 6.98
CA PHE A 185 -9.17 -3.38 6.56
C PHE A 185 -7.66 -3.05 6.63
N VAL A 186 -6.89 -3.74 7.47
CA VAL A 186 -5.43 -3.58 7.48
C VAL A 186 -4.79 -4.17 6.23
N ASN A 187 -5.30 -5.29 5.70
CA ASN A 187 -4.84 -5.80 4.40
C ASN A 187 -5.03 -4.76 3.30
N GLU A 188 -6.20 -4.12 3.27
CA GLU A 188 -6.50 -3.08 2.28
C GLU A 188 -5.59 -1.83 2.42
N PHE A 189 -5.35 -1.35 3.65
CA PHE A 189 -4.38 -0.28 3.86
C PHE A 189 -2.94 -0.68 3.48
N MET A 190 -2.57 -1.95 3.64
CA MET A 190 -1.27 -2.46 3.22
C MET A 190 -1.16 -2.56 1.69
N ALA A 191 -2.25 -2.87 1.00
CA ALA A 191 -2.32 -2.83 -0.46
C ALA A 191 -2.12 -1.40 -1.00
N LEU A 192 -2.75 -0.41 -0.35
CA LEU A 192 -2.55 1.01 -0.64
C LEU A 192 -1.11 1.46 -0.35
N PHE A 193 -0.56 1.09 0.81
CA PHE A 193 0.81 1.43 1.19
C PHE A 193 1.83 0.87 0.18
N ARG A 194 1.61 -0.36 -0.32
CA ARG A 194 2.46 -0.96 -1.33
C ARG A 194 2.35 -0.24 -2.67
N ALA A 195 1.17 0.20 -3.07
CA ALA A 195 1.00 1.00 -4.28
C ALA A 195 1.83 2.30 -4.22
N TYR A 196 1.77 3.01 -3.08
CA TYR A 196 2.61 4.19 -2.82
C TYR A 196 4.11 3.87 -2.85
N TYR A 197 4.54 2.79 -2.18
CA TYR A 197 5.94 2.35 -2.22
C TYR A 197 6.42 2.09 -3.65
N GLY A 198 5.61 1.47 -4.50
CA GLY A 198 5.97 1.22 -5.89
C GLY A 198 6.11 2.49 -6.70
N ARG A 199 5.14 3.40 -6.57
CA ARG A 199 5.14 4.69 -7.28
C ARG A 199 6.35 5.54 -6.88
N PHE A 200 6.73 5.49 -5.60
CA PHE A 200 7.81 6.26 -5.01
C PHE A 200 9.02 5.39 -4.63
N SER A 201 9.34 4.36 -5.42
CA SER A 201 10.36 3.35 -5.08
C SER A 201 11.79 3.89 -4.95
N GLY A 202 12.03 5.15 -5.37
CA GLY A 202 13.31 5.85 -5.18
C GLY A 202 13.45 6.55 -3.83
N ASP A 203 12.38 6.63 -3.03
CA ASP A 203 12.36 7.32 -1.75
C ASP A 203 12.82 6.38 -0.61
N THR A 204 13.95 6.75 0.03
CA THR A 204 14.58 6.00 1.13
C THR A 204 13.69 5.88 2.37
N TRP A 205 12.68 6.74 2.51
CA TRP A 205 11.77 6.72 3.64
C TRP A 205 11.03 5.38 3.73
N TYR A 206 10.54 4.86 2.60
CA TYR A 206 9.76 3.62 2.61
C TYR A 206 10.60 2.43 3.05
N SER A 207 11.82 2.28 2.54
CA SER A 207 12.64 1.14 2.92
C SER A 207 13.10 1.23 4.37
N THR A 208 13.46 2.42 4.83
CA THR A 208 13.73 2.66 6.26
C THR A 208 12.53 2.28 7.13
N PHE A 209 11.33 2.71 6.74
CA PHE A 209 10.10 2.41 7.47
C PHE A 209 9.73 0.92 7.44
N ILE A 210 9.83 0.26 6.28
CA ILE A 210 9.58 -1.17 6.14
C ILE A 210 10.56 -1.96 7.00
N ASN A 211 11.86 -1.60 7.01
CA ASN A 211 12.86 -2.24 7.84
C ASN A 211 12.58 -2.07 9.33
N GLU A 212 12.20 -0.86 9.77
CA GLU A 212 11.76 -0.59 11.15
C GLU A 212 10.54 -1.46 11.52
N MET A 213 9.50 -1.46 10.70
CA MET A 213 8.23 -2.13 10.99
C MET A 213 8.35 -3.66 10.94
N THR A 214 9.12 -4.21 10.00
CA THR A 214 9.39 -5.67 9.92
C THR A 214 10.22 -6.17 11.09
N THR A 215 11.14 -5.35 11.60
CA THR A 215 11.96 -5.67 12.79
C THR A 215 11.13 -5.62 14.07
N THR A 216 10.19 -4.67 14.16
CA THR A 216 9.44 -4.40 15.39
C THR A 216 8.09 -5.12 15.48
N SER A 217 7.52 -5.57 14.36
CA SER A 217 6.20 -6.19 14.31
C SER A 217 6.18 -7.42 13.40
N PRO A 218 6.19 -8.66 13.95
CA PRO A 218 6.02 -9.88 13.17
C PRO A 218 4.71 -9.90 12.38
N ARG A 219 3.66 -9.26 12.91
CA ARG A 219 2.38 -9.15 12.22
C ARG A 219 2.48 -8.25 11.00
N PHE A 220 3.18 -7.12 11.08
CA PHE A 220 3.47 -6.29 9.91
C PHE A 220 4.19 -7.11 8.84
N THR A 221 5.20 -7.90 9.23
CA THR A 221 5.94 -8.76 8.29
C THR A 221 5.04 -9.74 7.54
N ALA A 222 4.06 -10.35 8.22
CA ALA A 222 3.10 -11.25 7.58
C ALA A 222 2.23 -10.53 6.53
N PHE A 223 1.68 -9.37 6.89
CA PHE A 223 0.85 -8.55 5.98
C PHE A 223 1.67 -7.97 4.82
N TRP A 224 2.92 -7.57 5.08
CA TRP A 224 3.82 -7.16 4.02
C TRP A 224 4.04 -8.34 3.05
N ASN A 225 4.34 -9.54 3.52
CA ASN A 225 4.63 -10.66 2.60
C ASN A 225 3.45 -11.14 1.73
N ALA A 226 2.20 -10.71 2.01
CA ALA A 226 1.03 -11.06 1.18
C ALA A 226 0.99 -10.39 -0.21
N MET A 227 1.84 -9.39 -0.46
CA MET A 227 2.06 -8.75 -1.79
C MET A 227 0.82 -8.26 -2.55
N GLN A 228 -0.27 -7.97 -1.86
CA GLN A 228 -1.43 -7.30 -2.45
C GLN A 228 -1.12 -5.83 -2.76
N VAL A 229 -1.68 -5.32 -3.87
CA VAL A 229 -1.51 -3.93 -4.33
C VAL A 229 -2.84 -3.41 -4.83
N ALA A 230 -3.25 -2.24 -4.36
CA ALA A 230 -4.44 -1.54 -4.80
C ALA A 230 -4.24 -0.03 -4.65
N ASN A 231 -4.55 0.76 -5.69
CA ASN A 231 -4.48 2.23 -5.62
C ASN A 231 -5.72 2.83 -4.95
N ASP A 232 -6.86 2.14 -5.05
CA ASP A 232 -8.12 2.54 -4.43
C ASP A 232 -8.87 1.31 -3.85
N PRO A 233 -8.38 0.74 -2.75
CA PRO A 233 -9.02 -0.41 -2.13
C PRO A 233 -10.34 -0.03 -1.46
N GLU A 234 -11.28 -0.98 -1.44
CA GLU A 234 -12.54 -0.83 -0.71
C GLU A 234 -12.32 -1.12 0.78
N ILE A 235 -12.19 -0.06 1.59
CA ILE A 235 -11.89 -0.18 3.02
C ILE A 235 -13.17 -0.01 3.83
N ILE A 236 -13.55 -1.06 4.56
CA ILE A 236 -14.69 -1.08 5.50
C ILE A 236 -14.18 -1.27 6.93
N LEU A 237 -14.58 -0.37 7.84
CA LEU A 237 -14.18 -0.42 9.25
C LEU A 237 -15.37 -0.75 10.13
N LEU A 238 -15.32 -1.92 10.75
CA LEU A 238 -16.29 -2.37 11.75
C LEU A 238 -15.70 -2.18 13.13
N PHE A 239 -16.24 -1.23 13.89
CA PHE A 239 -15.74 -0.85 15.20
C PHE A 239 -16.71 -1.17 16.32
N ARG A 240 -16.17 -1.40 17.52
CA ARG A 240 -16.90 -1.42 18.79
C ARG A 240 -16.43 -0.26 19.66
N HIS A 241 -17.04 0.91 19.44
CA HIS A 241 -16.73 2.13 20.17
C HIS A 241 -17.25 2.07 21.61
N SER A 242 -16.45 2.49 22.58
CA SER A 242 -16.78 2.39 24.02
C SER A 242 -18.02 3.19 24.42
N LYS A 243 -18.22 4.37 23.81
CA LYS A 243 -19.35 5.27 24.15
C LYS A 243 -20.65 4.96 23.40
N VAL A 244 -20.57 4.51 22.15
CA VAL A 244 -21.74 4.43 21.25
C VAL A 244 -21.94 3.04 20.62
N GLY A 245 -21.13 2.06 21.03
CA GLY A 245 -21.24 0.68 20.58
C GLY A 245 -20.75 0.48 19.15
N LYS A 246 -21.46 -0.37 18.39
CA LYS A 246 -21.05 -0.75 17.04
C LYS A 246 -21.17 0.43 16.06
N LEU A 247 -20.06 0.72 15.37
CA LEU A 247 -19.98 1.67 14.27
C LEU A 247 -19.47 0.95 13.02
N ASN A 248 -20.01 1.28 11.86
CA ASN A 248 -19.56 0.81 10.56
C ASN A 248 -19.29 2.01 9.66
N PHE A 249 -18.10 2.04 9.08
CA PHE A 249 -17.69 3.06 8.12
C PHE A 249 -17.24 2.43 6.82
N LYS A 250 -17.67 3.02 5.70
CA LYS A 250 -17.03 2.85 4.40
C LYS A 250 -16.07 4.02 4.17
N LEU A 251 -14.81 3.74 3.87
CA LEU A 251 -13.87 4.78 3.52
C LEU A 251 -14.12 5.26 2.08
N THR A 252 -14.14 6.57 1.89
CA THR A 252 -14.07 7.22 0.59
C THR A 252 -12.90 8.20 0.61
N SER A 253 -12.08 8.19 -0.44
CA SER A 253 -10.89 9.02 -0.51
C SER A 253 -10.96 10.03 -1.65
N LEU A 254 -10.53 11.26 -1.38
CA LEU A 254 -10.28 12.30 -2.39
C LEU A 254 -8.79 12.61 -2.42
N GLN A 255 -8.22 12.83 -3.60
CA GLN A 255 -6.79 13.08 -3.74
C GLN A 255 -6.53 14.45 -4.36
N THR A 256 -5.58 15.19 -3.80
CA THR A 256 -5.17 16.49 -4.33
C THR A 256 -4.24 16.31 -5.53
N THR A 257 -4.41 17.15 -6.55
CA THR A 257 -3.58 17.15 -7.76
C THR A 257 -2.43 18.16 -7.65
N SER A 258 -1.73 18.19 -6.51
CA SER A 258 -0.58 19.08 -6.34
C SER A 258 0.70 18.43 -6.87
N LEU A 259 1.49 19.20 -7.62
CA LEU A 259 2.81 18.77 -8.11
C LEU A 259 3.82 18.57 -6.98
N LEU A 260 3.68 19.29 -5.86
CA LEU A 260 4.68 19.29 -4.78
C LEU A 260 4.34 18.35 -3.62
N ASN A 261 3.06 18.29 -3.22
CA ASN A 261 2.62 17.49 -2.08
C ASN A 261 1.24 16.86 -2.36
N GLU A 262 1.24 15.57 -2.66
CA GLU A 262 0.04 14.78 -2.85
C GLU A 262 -0.57 14.41 -1.48
N TYR A 263 -1.79 14.89 -1.24
CA TYR A 263 -2.56 14.56 -0.03
C TYR A 263 -3.78 13.72 -0.40
N ARG A 264 -4.07 12.74 0.46
CA ARG A 264 -5.28 11.92 0.41
C ARG A 264 -6.17 12.30 1.58
N ILE A 265 -7.37 12.79 1.29
CA ILE A 265 -8.42 13.10 2.26
C ILE A 265 -9.25 11.83 2.42
N ASN A 266 -9.18 11.20 3.58
CA ASN A 266 -9.84 9.94 3.91
C ASN A 266 -11.10 10.24 4.72
N ILE A 267 -12.27 10.08 4.09
CA ILE A 267 -13.58 10.39 4.67
C ILE A 267 -14.25 9.07 5.06
N PHE A 268 -14.51 8.88 6.34
CA PHE A 268 -15.13 7.67 6.86
C PHE A 268 -16.65 7.84 6.88
N ILE A 269 -17.32 7.36 5.83
CA ILE A 269 -18.77 7.51 5.65
C ILE A 269 -19.49 6.49 6.55
N PRO A 270 -20.28 6.92 7.56
CA PRO A 270 -21.02 6.00 8.41
C PRO A 270 -22.17 5.35 7.62
N GLU A 271 -22.29 4.04 7.75
CA GLU A 271 -23.46 3.30 7.26
C GLU A 271 -24.73 3.72 8.02
N THR A 272 -25.91 3.47 7.44
CA THR A 272 -27.20 3.97 7.97
C THR A 272 -27.40 3.72 9.47
N ASN A 273 -26.99 2.55 9.97
CA ASN A 273 -27.13 2.15 11.37
C ASN A 273 -26.10 2.81 12.33
N SER A 274 -25.20 3.62 11.80
CA SER A 274 -24.10 4.28 12.49
C SER A 274 -24.23 5.80 12.48
N ILE A 275 -24.99 6.39 11.54
CA ILE A 275 -25.18 7.85 11.41
C ILE A 275 -25.59 8.49 12.74
N GLU A 276 -26.71 8.06 13.34
CA GLU A 276 -27.20 8.64 14.61
C GLU A 276 -26.21 8.45 15.77
N LYS A 277 -25.43 7.37 15.75
CA LYS A 277 -24.45 7.08 16.80
C LYS A 277 -23.23 7.97 16.67
N VAL A 278 -22.82 8.29 15.45
CA VAL A 278 -21.73 9.24 15.18
C VAL A 278 -22.12 10.64 15.65
N VAL A 279 -23.36 11.07 15.45
CA VAL A 279 -23.85 12.36 15.97
C VAL A 279 -23.73 12.44 17.49
N ARG A 280 -23.93 11.34 18.23
CA ARG A 280 -23.76 11.30 19.71
C ARG A 280 -22.30 11.44 20.17
N LEU A 281 -21.34 11.40 19.25
CA LEU A 281 -19.95 11.66 19.55
C LEU A 281 -19.59 13.14 19.38
N GLN A 282 -20.38 13.94 18.66
CA GLN A 282 -20.14 15.37 18.53
C GLN A 282 -20.40 16.09 19.85
#